data_AF-A0A3M8FSK4-F1
#
_entry.id   AF-A0A3M8FSK4-F1
#
_cell.length_a   1.000
_cell.length_b   1.000
_cell.length_c   1.000
_cell.angle_alpha   90.00
_cell.angle_beta   90.00
_cell.angle_gamma   90.00
#
_symmetry.space_group_name_H-M   'P 1'
#
loop_
_entity.id
_entity.type
_entity.pdbx_description
1 polymer ?
#
loop_
_entity_poly.entity_id
_entity_poly.type
_entity_poly.pdbx_seq_one_letter_code
_entity_poly.pdbx_strand_id
1 'polypeptide(L)'
;MTDSLFGNDIDRAARDDAIVNAYEHAGRTLDDLPYTDEFETLMAKVRETDEQAQHREVFHRLHNLRKASKLPRLGRAPSTPFNLSYENEQLLIRLVRDAAGSLGQRDQLPYTQDFDDLAGTFTRETGLNLDRHALWRVIAKLAK
;
A
#
# COMPACT_ATOMS: atom_id res chain seq x y z
N MET A 1 -4.47 -37.08 -13.26
CA MET A 1 -5.18 -35.91 -13.83
C MET A 1 -6.47 -35.72 -13.06
N THR A 2 -6.43 -34.84 -12.06
CA THR A 2 -7.58 -34.14 -11.48
C THR A 2 -7.01 -32.82 -10.97
N ASP A 3 -6.70 -31.95 -11.93
CA ASP A 3 -6.28 -30.59 -11.66
C ASP A 3 -7.51 -29.87 -11.11
N SER A 4 -7.52 -29.68 -9.80
CA SER A 4 -8.70 -29.22 -9.06
C SER A 4 -8.88 -27.73 -9.28
N LEU A 5 -9.64 -27.38 -10.33
CA LEU A 5 -10.04 -26.01 -10.66
C LEU A 5 -10.74 -25.27 -9.50
N PHE A 6 -11.19 -25.99 -8.47
CA PHE A 6 -11.92 -25.42 -7.32
C PHE A 6 -11.10 -25.36 -6.02
N GLY A 7 -9.93 -26.01 -5.95
CA GLY A 7 -9.10 -26.02 -4.73
C GLY A 7 -8.46 -24.66 -4.44
N ASN A 8 -7.96 -24.00 -5.49
CA ASN A 8 -7.31 -22.69 -5.37
C ASN A 8 -8.29 -21.57 -4.98
N ASP A 9 -9.56 -21.67 -5.35
CA ASP A 9 -10.55 -20.61 -5.06
C ASP A 9 -11.01 -20.60 -3.60
N ILE A 10 -11.13 -21.78 -2.97
CA ILE A 10 -11.45 -21.90 -1.53
C ILE A 10 -10.30 -21.35 -0.69
N ASP A 11 -9.06 -21.70 -1.03
CA ASP A 11 -7.86 -21.18 -0.35
C ASP A 11 -7.74 -19.66 -0.52
N ARG A 12 -8.08 -19.14 -1.70
CA ARG A 12 -8.05 -17.70 -1.98
C ARG A 12 -9.12 -16.94 -1.18
N ALA A 13 -10.32 -17.48 -1.06
CA ALA A 13 -11.39 -16.88 -0.26
C ALA A 13 -11.01 -16.85 1.23
N ALA A 14 -10.48 -17.95 1.76
CA ALA A 14 -10.01 -18.01 3.15
C ALA A 14 -8.88 -17.00 3.44
N ARG A 15 -7.93 -16.84 2.51
CA ARG A 15 -6.86 -15.81 2.62
C ARG A 15 -7.42 -14.40 2.55
N ASP A 16 -8.39 -14.14 1.67
CA ASP A 16 -9.05 -12.84 1.59
C ASP A 16 -9.75 -12.50 2.91
N ASP A 17 -10.49 -13.45 3.48
CA ASP A 17 -11.18 -13.25 4.76
C ASP A 17 -10.19 -12.99 5.90
N ALA A 18 -9.06 -13.72 5.94
CA ALA A 18 -7.99 -13.46 6.91
C ALA A 18 -7.41 -12.04 6.77
N ILE A 19 -7.15 -11.59 5.53
CA ILE A 19 -6.65 -10.24 5.24
C ILE A 19 -7.68 -9.16 5.64
N VAL A 20 -8.96 -9.37 5.32
CA VAL A 20 -10.05 -8.44 5.66
C VAL A 20 -10.19 -8.34 7.18
N ASN A 21 -10.23 -9.47 7.88
CA ASN A 21 -10.30 -9.51 9.35
C ASN A 21 -9.08 -8.82 9.96
N ALA A 22 -7.88 -9.06 9.45
CA ALA A 22 -6.66 -8.40 9.96
C ALA A 22 -6.70 -6.87 9.71
N TYR A 23 -7.21 -6.44 8.56
CA TYR A 23 -7.42 -5.02 8.24
C TYR A 23 -8.45 -4.35 9.17
N GLU A 24 -9.53 -5.06 9.52
CA GLU A 24 -10.51 -4.59 10.52
C GLU A 24 -9.87 -4.28 11.87
N HIS A 25 -8.97 -5.15 12.32
CA HIS A 25 -8.25 -4.93 13.57
C HIS A 25 -7.21 -3.81 13.47
N ALA A 26 -6.62 -3.58 12.30
CA ALA A 26 -5.65 -2.50 12.10
C ALA A 26 -6.31 -1.10 12.23
N GLY A 27 -7.60 -0.98 11.93
CA GLY A 27 -8.39 0.22 12.24
C GLY A 27 -7.97 1.52 11.53
N ARG A 28 -7.14 1.41 10.47
CA ARG A 28 -6.57 2.54 9.73
C ARG A 28 -7.01 2.51 8.28
N THR A 29 -7.08 3.68 7.62
CA THR A 29 -7.47 3.72 6.20
C THR A 29 -6.39 3.11 5.33
N LEU A 30 -6.77 2.41 4.25
CA LEU A 30 -5.82 1.77 3.32
C LEU A 30 -4.69 2.71 2.83
N ASP A 31 -5.01 3.96 2.52
CA ASP A 31 -4.01 4.94 2.02
C ASP A 31 -3.06 5.46 3.12
N ASP A 32 -3.31 5.12 4.38
CA ASP A 32 -2.55 5.51 5.57
C ASP A 32 -1.97 4.28 6.29
N LEU A 33 -2.03 3.12 5.66
CA LEU A 33 -1.60 1.85 6.24
C LEU A 33 -0.14 1.48 5.94
N PRO A 34 0.44 1.74 4.75
CA PRO A 34 1.81 1.31 4.45
C PRO A 34 2.85 1.89 5.40
N TYR A 35 3.85 1.07 5.76
CA TYR A 35 5.00 1.45 6.59
C TYR A 35 4.62 1.86 8.02
N THR A 36 3.59 1.24 8.60
CA THR A 36 3.14 1.53 9.96
C THR A 36 3.10 0.27 10.81
N ASP A 37 3.17 0.43 12.14
CA ASP A 37 3.09 -0.69 13.09
C ASP A 37 1.75 -1.44 12.98
N GLU A 38 0.67 -0.75 12.59
CA GLU A 38 -0.62 -1.41 12.34
C GLU A 38 -0.57 -2.34 11.12
N PHE A 39 0.20 -1.99 10.09
CA PHE A 39 0.40 -2.89 8.96
C PHE A 39 1.30 -4.07 9.33
N GLU A 40 2.32 -3.88 10.14
CA GLU A 40 3.12 -4.99 10.64
C GLU A 40 2.28 -5.94 11.52
N THR A 41 1.38 -5.38 12.32
CA THR A 41 0.42 -6.18 13.11
C THR A 41 -0.55 -6.94 12.20
N LEU A 42 -1.03 -6.32 11.13
CA LEU A 42 -1.84 -6.98 10.09
C LEU A 42 -1.05 -8.12 9.44
N MET A 43 0.19 -7.87 9.04
CA MET A 43 1.07 -8.87 8.42
C MET A 43 1.34 -10.04 9.35
N ALA A 44 1.55 -9.80 10.65
CA ALA A 44 1.72 -10.86 11.63
C ALA A 44 0.50 -11.81 11.66
N LYS A 45 -0.72 -11.27 11.66
CA LYS A 45 -1.95 -12.07 11.60
C LYS A 45 -2.12 -12.81 10.29
N VAL A 46 -1.82 -12.16 9.16
CA VAL A 46 -1.89 -12.82 7.84
C VAL A 46 -0.90 -13.99 7.77
N ARG A 47 0.29 -13.84 8.37
CA ARG A 47 1.32 -14.88 8.41
C ARG A 47 0.97 -16.11 9.25
N GLU A 48 -0.01 -16.01 10.14
CA GLU A 48 -0.55 -17.19 10.84
C GLU A 48 -1.27 -18.14 9.86
N THR A 49 -1.78 -17.61 8.75
CA THR A 49 -2.48 -18.37 7.69
C THR A 49 -1.60 -18.59 6.45
N ASP A 50 -0.74 -17.62 6.14
CA ASP A 50 0.18 -17.65 4.99
C ASP A 50 1.56 -17.15 5.40
N GLU A 51 2.41 -18.06 5.88
CA GLU A 51 3.76 -17.74 6.40
C GLU A 51 4.63 -16.98 5.38
N GLN A 52 4.40 -17.20 4.08
CA GLN A 52 5.18 -16.58 3.00
C GLN A 52 4.60 -15.22 2.55
N ALA A 53 3.57 -14.71 3.23
CA ALA A 53 2.93 -13.45 2.87
C ALA A 53 3.93 -12.28 2.88
N GLN A 54 4.01 -11.61 1.73
CA GLN A 54 4.85 -10.44 1.52
C GLN A 54 4.04 -9.14 1.66
N HIS A 55 4.66 -8.10 2.23
CA HIS A 55 4.06 -6.78 2.42
C HIS A 55 3.41 -6.23 1.15
N ARG A 56 4.14 -6.27 0.03
CA ARG A 56 3.66 -5.81 -1.28
C ARG A 56 2.41 -6.55 -1.72
N GLU A 57 2.43 -7.88 -1.63
CA GLU A 57 1.34 -8.73 -2.11
C GLU A 57 0.07 -8.52 -1.29
N VAL A 58 0.20 -8.47 0.03
CA VAL A 58 -0.92 -8.20 0.94
C VAL A 58 -1.47 -6.80 0.73
N PHE A 59 -0.61 -5.79 0.60
CA PHE A 59 -1.04 -4.42 0.36
C PHE A 59 -1.76 -4.25 -0.99
N HIS A 60 -1.19 -4.82 -2.06
CA HIS A 60 -1.83 -4.83 -3.37
C HIS A 60 -3.16 -5.62 -3.32
N ARG A 61 -3.22 -6.72 -2.56
CA ARG A 61 -4.46 -7.49 -2.37
C ARG A 61 -5.54 -6.67 -1.69
N LEU A 62 -5.21 -5.89 -0.66
CA LEU A 62 -6.14 -4.97 0.00
C LEU A 62 -6.70 -3.93 -0.99
N HIS A 63 -5.89 -3.38 -1.88
CA HIS A 63 -6.36 -2.47 -2.94
C HIS A 63 -7.35 -3.16 -3.89
N ASN A 64 -7.09 -4.42 -4.27
CA ASN A 64 -8.00 -5.19 -5.11
C ASN A 64 -9.32 -5.53 -4.39
N LEU A 65 -9.27 -5.85 -3.10
CA LEU A 65 -10.45 -6.07 -2.26
C LEU A 65 -11.28 -4.79 -2.10
N ARG A 66 -10.64 -3.63 -1.95
CA ARG A 66 -11.31 -2.31 -1.93
C ARG A 66 -12.00 -2.02 -3.26
N LYS A 67 -11.34 -2.25 -4.40
CA LYS A 67 -11.92 -2.10 -5.75
C LYS A 67 -13.11 -3.05 -5.96
N ALA A 68 -13.06 -4.24 -5.37
CA ALA A 68 -14.15 -5.21 -5.38
C ALA A 68 -15.27 -4.94 -4.35
N SER A 69 -15.22 -3.83 -3.61
CA SER A 69 -16.17 -3.49 -2.53
C SER A 69 -16.27 -4.53 -1.41
N LYS A 70 -15.22 -5.35 -1.24
CA LYS A 70 -15.12 -6.38 -0.17
C LYS A 70 -14.37 -5.89 1.07
N LEU A 71 -13.76 -4.71 0.99
CA LEU A 71 -13.02 -4.13 2.11
C LEU A 71 -13.93 -3.14 2.87
N PRO A 72 -14.11 -3.30 4.19
CA PRO A 72 -14.88 -2.37 5.00
C PRO A 72 -14.27 -0.96 4.97
N ARG A 73 -15.14 0.06 5.02
CA ARG A 73 -14.72 1.46 5.16
C ARG A 73 -14.40 1.76 6.61
N LEU A 74 -13.17 1.47 7.02
CA LEU A 74 -12.66 1.76 8.36
C LEU A 74 -12.03 3.14 8.45
N GLY A 75 -12.03 3.74 9.65
CA GLY A 75 -11.55 5.11 9.81
C GLY A 75 -11.12 5.49 11.22
N ARG A 76 -9.80 5.48 11.44
CA ARG A 76 -9.13 6.65 12.04
C ARG A 76 -8.93 7.68 10.92
N ALA A 77 -9.05 8.98 11.25
CA ALA A 77 -8.75 10.02 10.28
C ALA A 77 -7.31 9.82 9.75
N PRO A 78 -7.11 9.82 8.42
CA PRO A 78 -5.79 9.59 7.87
C PRO A 78 -4.84 10.66 8.37
N SER A 79 -3.60 10.27 8.67
CA SER A 79 -2.55 11.20 9.10
C SER A 79 -2.44 12.39 8.13
N THR A 80 -2.21 13.59 8.66
CA THR A 80 -2.03 14.79 7.83
C THR A 80 -0.75 14.61 7.00
N PRO A 81 -0.84 14.57 5.66
CA PRO A 81 0.34 14.43 4.82
C PRO A 81 1.24 15.65 4.94
N PHE A 82 2.55 15.45 4.78
CA PHE A 82 3.51 16.55 4.76
C PHE A 82 3.15 17.53 3.63
N ASN A 83 3.21 18.84 3.91
CA ASN A 83 2.89 19.85 2.90
C ASN A 83 4.15 20.20 2.10
N LEU A 84 4.17 19.83 0.82
CA LEU A 84 5.25 20.18 -0.10
C LEU A 84 5.00 21.53 -0.76
N SER A 85 6.08 22.17 -1.21
CA SER A 85 5.97 23.27 -2.16
C SER A 85 5.45 22.76 -3.50
N TYR A 86 4.85 23.64 -4.31
CA TYR A 86 4.36 23.27 -5.64
C TYR A 86 5.45 22.64 -6.52
N GLU A 87 6.67 23.17 -6.48
CA GLU A 87 7.82 22.63 -7.22
C GLU A 87 8.15 21.19 -6.82
N ASN A 88 8.19 20.92 -5.51
CA ASN A 88 8.45 19.58 -4.99
C ASN A 88 7.28 18.62 -5.28
N GLU A 89 6.04 19.10 -5.29
CA GLU A 89 4.89 18.30 -5.72
C GLU A 89 5.00 17.92 -7.21
N GLN A 90 5.38 18.85 -8.10
CA GLN A 90 5.56 18.56 -9.53
C GLN A 90 6.71 17.58 -9.77
N LEU A 91 7.83 17.73 -9.05
CA LEU A 91 8.91 16.77 -9.09
C LEU A 91 8.44 15.38 -8.67
N LEU A 92 7.73 15.28 -7.54
CA LEU A 92 7.24 14.00 -7.03
C LEU A 92 6.24 13.34 -8.00
N ILE A 93 5.34 14.13 -8.60
CA ILE A 93 4.41 13.63 -9.64
C ILE A 93 5.19 13.06 -10.83
N ARG A 94 6.23 13.74 -11.29
CA ARG A 94 7.08 13.25 -12.38
C ARG A 94 7.75 11.93 -12.00
N LEU A 95 8.40 11.86 -10.84
CA LEU A 95 9.08 10.63 -10.40
C LEU A 95 8.09 9.46 -10.27
N VAL A 96 6.88 9.70 -9.76
CA VAL A 96 5.85 8.65 -9.67
C VAL A 96 5.39 8.19 -11.05
N ARG A 97 5.25 9.09 -12.03
CA ARG A 97 4.93 8.72 -13.41
C ARG A 97 6.06 7.93 -14.07
N ASP A 98 7.31 8.29 -13.80
CA ASP A 98 8.47 7.58 -14.34
C ASP A 98 8.57 6.16 -13.75
N ALA A 99 8.26 5.99 -12.45
CA ALA A 99 8.33 4.70 -11.76
C ALA A 99 7.09 3.79 -11.98
N ALA A 100 5.87 4.35 -11.94
CA ALA A 100 4.61 3.59 -11.98
C ALA A 100 3.80 3.80 -13.27
N GLY A 101 4.27 4.61 -14.20
CA GLY A 101 3.56 5.01 -15.43
C GLY A 101 2.51 6.12 -15.20
N SER A 102 1.76 6.07 -14.10
CA SER A 102 0.76 7.09 -13.76
C SER A 102 0.49 7.21 -12.26
N LEU A 103 -0.04 8.37 -11.83
CA LEU A 103 -0.54 8.54 -10.45
C LEU A 103 -1.67 7.55 -10.12
N GLY A 104 -2.42 7.09 -11.12
CA GLY A 104 -3.47 6.09 -10.96
C GLY A 104 -2.94 4.71 -10.54
N GLN A 105 -1.71 4.38 -10.93
CA GLN A 105 -1.03 3.10 -10.68
C GLN A 105 -0.05 3.15 -9.50
N ARG A 106 -0.07 4.24 -8.72
CA ARG A 106 0.78 4.42 -7.52
C ARG A 106 0.66 3.28 -6.50
N ASP A 107 -0.45 2.55 -6.48
CA ASP A 107 -0.68 1.42 -5.57
C ASP A 107 0.28 0.25 -5.83
N GLN A 108 1.04 0.28 -6.92
CA GLN A 108 2.10 -0.67 -7.23
C GLN A 108 3.46 -0.35 -6.60
N LEU A 109 3.65 0.88 -6.09
CA LEU A 109 4.94 1.36 -5.60
C LEU A 109 5.30 0.89 -4.18
N PRO A 110 4.39 0.85 -3.19
CA PRO A 110 4.79 0.49 -1.83
C PRO A 110 5.49 -0.86 -1.75
N TYR A 111 6.58 -0.91 -0.99
CA TYR A 111 7.43 -2.08 -0.79
C TYR A 111 8.13 -2.60 -2.07
N THR A 112 8.42 -1.72 -3.03
CA THR A 112 9.25 -2.04 -4.20
C THR A 112 10.56 -1.26 -4.21
N GLN A 113 11.53 -1.78 -4.96
CA GLN A 113 12.79 -1.08 -5.22
C GLN A 113 12.55 0.25 -5.94
N ASP A 114 11.58 0.31 -6.87
CA ASP A 114 11.24 1.54 -7.58
C ASP A 114 10.79 2.66 -6.63
N PHE A 115 10.10 2.32 -5.53
CA PHE A 115 9.73 3.30 -4.52
C PHE A 115 10.92 3.77 -3.70
N ASP A 116 11.83 2.87 -3.34
CA ASP A 116 13.06 3.24 -2.63
C ASP A 116 13.97 4.12 -3.52
N ASP A 117 14.08 3.81 -4.82
CA ASP A 117 14.85 4.60 -5.79
C ASP A 117 14.22 5.99 -6.03
N LEU A 118 12.89 6.04 -6.10
CA LEU A 118 12.13 7.28 -6.17
C LEU A 118 12.34 8.13 -4.92
N ALA A 119 12.28 7.53 -3.73
CA ALA A 119 12.49 8.22 -2.45
C ALA A 119 13.92 8.77 -2.35
N GLY A 120 14.91 7.98 -2.76
CA GLY A 120 16.31 8.39 -2.83
C GLY A 120 16.52 9.56 -3.81
N THR A 121 15.91 9.50 -4.98
CA THR A 121 15.96 10.58 -5.98
C THR A 121 15.29 11.84 -5.45
N PHE A 122 14.09 11.73 -4.88
CA PHE A 122 13.37 12.86 -4.30
C PHE A 122 14.18 13.55 -3.19
N THR A 123 14.78 12.77 -2.29
CA THR A 123 15.62 13.30 -1.21
C THR A 123 16.86 14.01 -1.76
N ARG A 124 17.51 13.45 -2.78
CA ARG A 124 18.70 14.05 -3.41
C ARG A 124 18.38 15.39 -4.08
N GLU A 125 17.26 15.48 -4.79
CA GLU A 125 16.88 16.69 -5.54
C GLU A 125 16.33 17.79 -4.63
N THR A 126 15.60 17.43 -3.57
CA THR A 126 14.91 18.42 -2.71
C THR A 126 15.62 18.72 -1.38
N GLY A 127 16.52 17.83 -0.95
CA GLY A 127 17.09 17.84 0.40
C GLY A 127 16.10 17.46 1.51
N LEU A 128 14.84 17.14 1.18
CA LEU A 128 13.83 16.73 2.14
C LEU A 128 13.93 15.24 2.42
N ASN A 129 14.30 14.89 3.65
CA ASN A 129 14.34 13.50 4.11
C ASN A 129 13.00 13.10 4.72
N LEU A 130 12.04 12.72 3.87
CA LEU A 130 10.77 12.15 4.30
C LEU A 130 10.93 10.65 4.52
N ASP A 131 10.41 10.13 5.63
CA ASP A 131 10.29 8.68 5.79
C ASP A 131 9.34 8.08 4.74
N ARG A 132 9.42 6.76 4.54
CA ARG A 132 8.64 6.05 3.52
C ARG A 132 7.13 6.23 3.71
N HIS A 133 6.66 6.28 4.95
CA HIS A 133 5.25 6.49 5.26
C HIS A 133 4.83 7.90 4.82
N ALA A 134 5.54 8.93 5.27
CA ALA A 134 5.28 10.33 4.96
C ALA A 134 5.31 10.59 3.44
N LEU A 135 6.31 10.07 2.74
CA LEU A 135 6.41 10.18 1.29
C LEU A 135 5.21 9.52 0.59
N TRP A 136 4.84 8.31 1.01
CA TRP A 136 3.65 7.63 0.49
C TRP A 136 2.37 8.45 0.75
N ARG A 137 2.20 9.03 1.94
CA ARG A 137 1.03 9.87 2.28
C ARG A 137 0.89 11.07 1.35
N VAL A 138 2.02 11.69 0.97
CA VAL A 138 2.01 12.77 -0.01
C VAL A 138 1.60 12.25 -1.39
N ILE A 139 2.19 11.15 -1.87
CA ILE A 139 1.82 10.54 -3.16
C ILE A 139 0.33 10.18 -3.20
N ALA A 140 -0.19 9.59 -2.12
CA ALA A 140 -1.59 9.23 -2.01
C ALA A 140 -2.54 10.44 -1.99
N LYS A 141 -2.10 11.59 -1.46
CA LYS A 141 -2.82 12.87 -1.53
C LYS A 141 -2.84 13.42 -2.97
N LEU A 142 -1.71 13.38 -3.67
CA LEU A 142 -1.55 13.95 -5.02
C LEU A 142 -2.37 13.22 -6.10
N ALA A 143 -2.83 12.00 -5.81
CA ALA A 143 -3.66 11.21 -6.71
C ALA A 143 -5.18 11.34 -6.47
N LYS A 144 -5.59 12.23 -5.56
CA LYS A 144 -7.00 12.59 -5.33
C LYS A 144 -7.38 13.81 -6.14
#